data_AF-A0A2R7Y8G7-F1
#
_entry.id   AF-A0A2R7Y8G7-F1
#
_cell.length_a   1.000
_cell.length_b   1.000
_cell.length_c   1.000
_cell.angle_alpha   90.00
_cell.angle_beta   90.00
_cell.angle_gamma   90.00
#
_symmetry.space_group_name_H-M   'P 1'
#
loop_
_entity.id
_entity.type
_entity.pdbx_description
1 polymer ?
#
loop_
_entity_poly.entity_id
_entity_poly.type
_entity_poly.pdbx_seq_one_letter_code
_entity_poly.pdbx_strand_id
1 'polypeptide(L)'
;MDSIEELVGKYFTNLERERVDVPLEVLSRDPKTGRVRWSHIAYVYRHRVKEPILKIRTKGRGVVRVTKAHSLFVFRDGRIQVIPAKEIRPGDYIVVAKSLPYLTNSVESVITVAHILRETTAKHFRQLNNRNAVFIVKDGMKIKLEEASEDDIFKAEAVKLSRSKWLIPNKVKVDEDLAWFMGVYTARGSDLNNCCLLLSFNLREKDLIDKVVKVVKEKFNVVPKVDVNTDREQVRIRINSKILHVIFSEIGLLGKATTKRVPNVILNSPYNVALAYVKGLIDGGGLSDGYGSITYPVKNPILARQIFILLQALGLNPTLTQDGDNIALKVVKEDRQIPLDVHRYPSTNVKTELAYIPDGGYLVNSETHPNHVFGDAIVVPVEYVEEEPYEGYVYDFAVPGDNSFIGGYGVVYHNSDPYGWYIYSVFKVGSITLSYESERLATPSARFLGVMMTDIFGSQKLNKKPYLTEAERRNYIIKAKERDKKRAKELENYKWFQTPRWKIEIDVFREKEAKLEIEALTSKGLVFLADKYLPEKISVGDWIA
;
A
#
# COMPACT_ATOMS: atom_id res chain seq x y z
N MET A 1 -4.69 6.12 1.68
CA MET A 1 -4.39 5.24 0.54
C MET A 1 -5.63 4.51 0.14
N ASP A 2 -5.89 4.58 -1.16
CA ASP A 2 -6.98 3.93 -1.85
C ASP A 2 -6.62 2.45 -2.09
N SER A 3 -7.56 1.63 -2.58
CA SER A 3 -7.21 0.28 -3.04
C SER A 3 -6.22 0.35 -4.20
N ILE A 4 -5.48 -0.74 -4.46
CA ILE A 4 -4.60 -0.81 -5.64
C ILE A 4 -5.39 -0.48 -6.92
N GLU A 5 -6.60 -1.01 -7.05
CA GLU A 5 -7.50 -0.71 -8.16
C GLU A 5 -7.89 0.77 -8.25
N GLU A 6 -8.26 1.41 -7.14
CA GLU A 6 -8.58 2.85 -7.12
C GLU A 6 -7.35 3.70 -7.51
N LEU A 7 -6.14 3.28 -7.09
CA LEU A 7 -4.90 4.00 -7.37
C LEU A 7 -4.47 3.90 -8.83
N VAL A 8 -4.42 2.67 -9.37
CA VAL A 8 -3.82 2.40 -10.68
C VAL A 8 -4.81 2.05 -11.78
N GLY A 9 -6.07 1.72 -11.45
CA GLY A 9 -7.11 1.39 -12.42
C GLY A 9 -7.38 2.50 -13.43
N LYS A 10 -7.21 3.76 -13.02
CA LYS A 10 -7.33 4.95 -13.89
C LYS A 10 -6.31 4.99 -15.03
N TYR A 11 -5.16 4.33 -14.91
CA TYR A 11 -4.17 4.27 -15.99
C TYR A 11 -4.51 3.24 -17.06
N PHE A 12 -5.52 2.41 -16.80
CA PHE A 12 -5.92 1.35 -17.70
C PHE A 12 -7.30 1.59 -18.38
N THR A 13 -7.91 2.75 -18.16
CA THR A 13 -9.18 3.12 -18.80
C THR A 13 -9.01 3.12 -20.32
N ASN A 14 -9.87 2.39 -21.02
CA ASN A 14 -9.89 2.25 -22.49
C ASN A 14 -8.71 1.49 -23.12
N LEU A 15 -7.90 0.77 -22.35
CA LEU A 15 -6.80 -0.03 -22.87
C LEU A 15 -7.04 -1.53 -22.63
N GLU A 16 -7.13 -2.35 -23.69
CA GLU A 16 -7.02 -3.83 -23.59
C GLU A 16 -5.56 -4.26 -23.36
N ARG A 17 -4.85 -3.55 -22.49
CA ARG A 17 -3.46 -3.83 -22.13
C ARG A 17 -3.41 -4.33 -20.70
N GLU A 18 -2.63 -5.39 -20.49
CA GLU A 18 -2.35 -5.95 -19.16
C GLU A 18 -1.23 -5.19 -18.45
N ARG A 19 -0.51 -4.31 -19.14
CA ARG A 19 0.60 -3.54 -18.58
C ARG A 19 0.52 -2.06 -18.98
N VAL A 20 0.77 -1.19 -18.01
CA VAL A 20 0.91 0.27 -18.21
C VAL A 20 2.05 0.81 -17.36
N ASP A 21 2.83 1.73 -17.94
CA ASP A 21 3.84 2.47 -17.19
C ASP A 21 3.15 3.60 -16.41
N VAL A 22 3.61 3.88 -15.20
CA VAL A 22 2.99 4.90 -14.31
C VAL A 22 4.07 5.76 -13.67
N PRO A 23 3.84 7.08 -13.52
CA PRO A 23 4.78 7.98 -12.84
C PRO A 23 4.54 7.94 -11.32
N LEU A 24 4.56 6.75 -10.73
CA LEU A 24 4.23 6.53 -9.31
C LEU A 24 5.36 5.81 -8.59
N GLU A 25 5.40 6.02 -7.28
CA GLU A 25 6.31 5.34 -6.36
C GLU A 25 5.50 4.51 -5.35
N VAL A 26 6.15 3.46 -4.84
CA VAL A 26 5.64 2.63 -3.75
C VAL A 26 6.70 2.47 -2.69
N LEU A 27 6.28 2.21 -1.47
CA LEU A 27 7.20 1.77 -0.43
C LEU A 27 7.62 0.33 -0.72
N SER A 28 8.92 0.06 -0.68
CA SER A 28 9.54 -1.25 -0.89
C SER A 28 10.55 -1.55 0.21
N ARG A 29 10.89 -2.83 0.38
CA ARG A 29 11.93 -3.27 1.30
C ARG A 29 13.23 -3.46 0.51
N ASP A 30 14.27 -2.73 0.90
CA ASP A 30 15.61 -2.94 0.37
C ASP A 30 16.07 -4.37 0.74
N PRO A 31 16.38 -5.24 -0.23
CA PRO A 31 16.76 -6.62 0.04
C PRO A 31 18.11 -6.74 0.76
N LYS A 32 18.99 -5.73 0.66
CA LYS A 32 20.30 -5.69 1.32
C LYS A 32 20.21 -5.10 2.72
N THR A 33 19.43 -4.05 2.92
CA THR A 33 19.41 -3.32 4.21
C THR A 33 18.18 -3.61 5.06
N GLY A 34 17.16 -4.27 4.50
CA GLY A 34 15.86 -4.46 5.15
C GLY A 34 15.08 -3.17 5.41
N ARG A 35 15.66 -2.00 5.07
CA ARG A 35 15.02 -0.71 5.30
C ARG A 35 13.89 -0.49 4.31
N VAL A 36 12.85 0.20 4.77
CA VAL A 36 11.74 0.59 3.90
C VAL A 36 12.06 1.94 3.25
N ARG A 37 11.91 2.03 1.93
CA ARG A 37 12.12 3.26 1.16
C ARG A 37 11.09 3.42 0.06
N TRP A 38 10.94 4.65 -0.44
CA TRP A 38 10.21 4.90 -1.68
C TRP A 38 11.02 4.39 -2.88
N SER A 39 10.34 3.70 -3.79
CA SER A 39 10.91 3.15 -5.02
C SER A 39 9.97 3.35 -6.19
N HIS A 40 10.56 3.64 -7.35
CA HIS A 40 9.84 3.86 -8.60
C HIS A 40 9.16 2.58 -9.11
N ILE A 41 7.90 2.71 -9.55
CA ILE A 41 7.18 1.63 -10.23
C ILE A 41 7.54 1.67 -11.71
N ALA A 42 8.23 0.64 -12.22
CA ALA A 42 8.51 0.55 -13.66
C ALA A 42 7.23 0.38 -14.48
N TYR A 43 6.35 -0.50 -14.03
CA TYR A 43 5.02 -0.69 -14.62
C TYR A 43 4.07 -1.37 -13.64
N VAL A 44 2.79 -1.20 -13.93
CA VAL A 44 1.69 -1.88 -13.25
C VAL A 44 1.18 -2.97 -14.18
N TYR A 45 0.92 -4.14 -13.62
CA TYR A 45 0.26 -5.25 -14.29
C TYR A 45 -1.17 -5.40 -13.80
N ARG A 46 -2.10 -5.74 -14.69
CA ARG A 46 -3.43 -6.24 -14.35
C ARG A 46 -3.77 -7.47 -15.16
N HIS A 47 -4.48 -8.41 -14.56
CA HIS A 47 -5.01 -9.56 -15.26
C HIS A 47 -6.40 -9.93 -14.73
N ARG A 48 -7.32 -10.28 -15.62
CA ARG A 48 -8.64 -10.73 -15.22
C ARG A 48 -8.61 -12.21 -14.90
N VAL A 49 -9.06 -12.58 -13.71
CA VAL A 49 -9.09 -13.97 -13.25
C VAL A 49 -10.51 -14.38 -12.87
N LYS A 50 -10.80 -15.66 -13.01
CA LYS A 50 -12.02 -16.32 -12.53
C LYS A 50 -11.62 -17.62 -11.84
N GLU A 51 -10.96 -17.48 -10.70
CA GLU A 51 -10.46 -18.59 -9.89
C GLU A 51 -10.44 -18.17 -8.41
N PRO A 52 -10.48 -19.11 -7.45
CA PRO A 52 -10.37 -18.78 -6.05
C PRO A 52 -9.03 -18.11 -5.72
N ILE A 53 -9.08 -17.03 -4.94
CA ILE A 53 -7.92 -16.38 -4.34
C ILE A 53 -7.76 -16.82 -2.89
N LEU A 54 -6.60 -16.54 -2.29
CA LEU A 54 -6.33 -16.84 -0.89
C LEU A 54 -6.52 -15.61 -0.02
N LYS A 55 -7.18 -15.82 1.12
CA LYS A 55 -7.23 -14.90 2.25
C LYS A 55 -6.35 -15.47 3.35
N ILE A 56 -5.22 -14.82 3.57
CA ILE A 56 -4.26 -15.18 4.62
C ILE A 56 -4.49 -14.22 5.78
N ARG A 57 -5.00 -14.72 6.91
CA ARG A 57 -5.15 -13.92 8.11
C ARG A 57 -3.86 -13.95 8.92
N THR A 58 -3.41 -12.76 9.28
CA THR A 58 -2.20 -12.55 10.07
C THR A 58 -2.58 -11.98 11.42
N LYS A 59 -1.87 -12.40 12.47
CA LYS A 59 -2.05 -11.83 13.80
C LYS A 59 -1.68 -10.36 13.76
N GLY A 60 -2.63 -9.49 14.09
CA GLY A 60 -2.39 -8.06 14.20
C GLY A 60 -2.26 -7.28 12.89
N ARG A 61 -2.16 -7.92 11.71
CA ARG A 61 -1.99 -7.25 10.41
C ARG A 61 -3.12 -7.53 9.41
N GLY A 62 -4.25 -8.01 9.92
CA GLY A 62 -5.46 -8.22 9.12
C GLY A 62 -5.32 -9.31 8.07
N VAL A 63 -6.03 -9.14 6.96
CA VAL A 63 -6.13 -10.15 5.90
C VAL A 63 -5.38 -9.71 4.65
N VAL A 64 -4.47 -10.57 4.19
CA VAL A 64 -3.80 -10.47 2.90
C VAL A 64 -4.63 -11.24 1.88
N ARG A 65 -5.07 -10.56 0.81
CA ARG A 65 -5.76 -11.17 -0.33
C ARG A 65 -4.83 -11.26 -1.53
N VAL A 66 -4.55 -12.46 -2.01
CA VAL A 66 -3.59 -12.72 -3.09
C VAL A 66 -4.01 -13.91 -3.94
N THR A 67 -3.59 -13.96 -5.21
CA THR A 67 -3.77 -15.17 -6.01
C THR A 67 -2.93 -16.31 -5.44
N LYS A 68 -3.32 -17.56 -5.72
CA LYS A 68 -2.59 -18.76 -5.26
C LYS A 68 -1.11 -18.79 -5.67
N ALA A 69 -0.78 -18.15 -6.79
CA ALA A 69 0.56 -18.13 -7.37
C ALA A 69 1.42 -16.95 -6.92
N HIS A 70 0.83 -15.87 -6.40
CA HIS A 70 1.58 -14.70 -5.96
C HIS A 70 2.43 -15.06 -4.74
N SER A 71 3.68 -14.60 -4.72
CA SER A 71 4.61 -14.94 -3.65
C SER A 71 4.67 -13.87 -2.58
N LEU A 72 4.84 -14.29 -1.32
CA LEU A 72 5.04 -13.40 -0.18
C LEU A 72 6.39 -13.70 0.48
N PHE A 73 6.94 -12.71 1.17
CA PHE A 73 8.09 -12.93 2.04
C PHE A 73 7.63 -13.61 3.34
N VAL A 74 8.09 -14.83 3.57
CA VAL A 74 7.74 -15.69 4.70
C VAL A 74 8.99 -16.04 5.48
N PHE A 75 8.98 -15.85 6.79
CA PHE A 75 10.00 -16.39 7.68
C PHE A 75 9.63 -17.81 8.08
N ARG A 76 10.45 -18.77 7.64
CA ARG A 76 10.31 -20.20 7.88
C ARG A 76 11.69 -20.83 7.97
N ASP A 77 11.87 -21.76 8.90
CA ASP A 77 13.14 -22.47 9.12
C ASP A 77 14.34 -21.52 9.33
N GLY A 78 14.12 -20.48 10.14
CA GLY A 78 15.16 -19.52 10.55
C GLY A 78 15.55 -18.48 9.51
N ARG A 79 14.92 -18.44 8.33
CA ARG A 79 15.25 -17.49 7.25
C ARG A 79 14.01 -16.93 6.53
N ILE A 80 14.17 -15.75 5.93
CA ILE A 80 13.17 -15.19 5.01
C ILE A 80 13.25 -15.95 3.67
N GLN A 81 12.11 -16.43 3.20
CA GLN A 81 11.94 -17.15 1.94
C GLN A 81 10.82 -16.48 1.13
N VAL A 82 10.93 -16.52 -0.19
CA VAL A 82 9.84 -16.12 -1.10
C VAL A 82 8.99 -17.36 -1.34
N ILE A 83 7.76 -17.37 -0.82
CA ILE A 83 6.88 -18.55 -0.84
C ILE A 83 5.58 -18.21 -1.59
N PRO A 84 5.17 -19.02 -2.59
CA PRO A 84 3.87 -18.88 -3.23
C PRO A 84 2.72 -18.98 -2.21
N ALA A 85 1.70 -18.15 -2.33
CA ALA A 85 0.63 -18.04 -1.35
C ALA A 85 -0.07 -19.39 -1.04
N LYS A 86 -0.20 -20.27 -2.04
CA LYS A 86 -0.77 -21.63 -1.89
C LYS A 86 0.03 -22.56 -0.95
N GLU A 87 1.28 -22.23 -0.66
CA GLU A 87 2.18 -23.04 0.19
C GLU A 87 2.33 -22.46 1.60
N ILE A 88 1.66 -21.34 1.87
CA ILE A 88 1.61 -20.69 3.18
C ILE A 88 0.58 -21.42 4.05
N ARG A 89 0.94 -21.68 5.29
CA ARG A 89 0.13 -22.45 6.26
C ARG A 89 0.17 -21.81 7.64
N PRO A 90 -0.81 -22.08 8.51
CA PRO A 90 -0.75 -21.71 9.91
C PRO A 90 0.58 -22.13 10.55
N GLY A 91 1.18 -21.23 11.32
CA GLY A 91 2.51 -21.42 11.91
C GLY A 91 3.67 -20.81 11.11
N ASP A 92 3.45 -20.42 9.86
CA ASP A 92 4.37 -19.53 9.14
C ASP A 92 4.30 -18.10 9.69
N TYR A 93 5.31 -17.29 9.36
CA TYR A 93 5.32 -15.87 9.70
C TYR A 93 5.49 -15.00 8.45
N ILE A 94 4.56 -14.07 8.21
CA ILE A 94 4.63 -13.10 7.11
C ILE A 94 5.54 -11.95 7.50
N VAL A 95 6.40 -11.52 6.59
CA VAL A 95 7.23 -10.32 6.76
C VAL A 95 6.38 -9.07 6.53
N VAL A 96 6.43 -8.15 7.48
CA VAL A 96 5.67 -6.89 7.47
C VAL A 96 6.57 -5.75 7.92
N ALA A 97 6.32 -4.53 7.45
CA ALA A 97 6.98 -3.33 7.96
C ALA A 97 6.56 -3.05 9.41
N LYS A 98 7.52 -2.70 10.25
CA LYS A 98 7.33 -2.15 11.60
C LYS A 98 7.04 -0.66 11.51
N SER A 99 7.92 0.06 10.83
CA SER A 99 7.88 1.51 10.59
C SER A 99 7.85 1.78 9.08
N LEU A 100 7.32 2.94 8.71
CA LEU A 100 7.36 3.43 7.34
C LEU A 100 8.11 4.77 7.33
N PRO A 101 8.89 5.08 6.29
CA PRO A 101 9.51 6.38 6.17
C PRO A 101 8.42 7.45 6.04
N TYR A 102 8.49 8.45 6.90
CA TYR A 102 7.59 9.58 6.83
C TYR A 102 7.90 10.42 5.58
N LEU A 103 6.88 10.86 4.86
CA LEU A 103 7.06 11.77 3.73
C LEU A 103 7.58 13.11 4.25
N THR A 104 8.88 13.37 4.09
CA THR A 104 9.49 14.65 4.45
C THR A 104 9.18 15.71 3.38
N ASN A 105 7.91 16.07 3.24
CA ASN A 105 7.53 17.24 2.47
C ASN A 105 7.41 18.42 3.45
N SER A 106 8.37 19.35 3.38
CA SER A 106 8.35 20.62 4.12
C SER A 106 7.39 21.65 3.53
N VAL A 107 6.57 21.26 2.55
CA VAL A 107 5.60 22.15 1.93
C VAL A 107 4.46 22.38 2.92
N GLU A 108 4.17 23.64 3.19
CA GLU A 108 3.07 24.04 4.06
C GLU A 108 1.76 23.45 3.55
N SER A 109 1.09 22.64 4.37
CA SER A 109 -0.21 22.07 4.07
C SER A 109 -1.28 23.16 4.10
N VAL A 110 -1.75 23.61 2.93
CA VAL A 110 -2.79 24.65 2.82
C VAL A 110 -4.01 24.11 2.07
N ILE A 111 -5.19 24.40 2.58
CA ILE A 111 -6.46 24.16 1.90
C ILE A 111 -6.87 25.46 1.19
N THR A 112 -7.00 25.39 -0.14
CA THR A 112 -7.57 26.48 -0.93
C THR A 112 -9.06 26.26 -1.13
N VAL A 113 -9.88 26.95 -0.35
CA VAL A 113 -11.33 26.78 -0.27
C VAL A 113 -12.01 27.03 -1.62
N ALA A 114 -11.66 28.13 -2.30
CA ALA A 114 -12.26 28.47 -3.58
C ALA A 114 -11.98 27.41 -4.66
N HIS A 115 -10.78 26.82 -4.65
CA HIS A 115 -10.40 25.77 -5.59
C HIS A 115 -11.26 24.50 -5.40
N ILE A 116 -11.36 24.00 -4.16
CA ILE A 116 -12.23 22.86 -3.84
C ILE A 116 -13.68 23.13 -4.23
N LEU A 117 -14.18 24.33 -3.93
CA LEU A 117 -15.55 24.69 -4.29
C LEU A 117 -15.73 24.75 -5.80
N ARG A 118 -14.79 25.33 -6.56
CA ARG A 118 -14.88 25.44 -8.02
C ARG A 118 -15.02 24.06 -8.68
N GLU A 119 -14.22 23.09 -8.24
CA GLU A 119 -14.26 21.72 -8.77
C GLU A 119 -15.55 20.96 -8.41
N THR A 120 -16.23 21.37 -7.34
CA THR A 120 -17.30 20.57 -6.73
C THR A 120 -18.65 21.30 -6.70
N THR A 121 -18.72 22.51 -7.28
CA THR A 121 -19.91 23.38 -7.23
C THR A 121 -21.12 22.70 -7.85
N ALA A 122 -20.97 22.11 -9.04
CA ALA A 122 -22.07 21.44 -9.75
C ALA A 122 -22.67 20.27 -8.95
N LYS A 123 -21.85 19.58 -8.15
CA LYS A 123 -22.26 18.44 -7.31
C LYS A 123 -23.05 18.88 -6.08
N HIS A 124 -22.66 19.99 -5.45
CA HIS A 124 -23.17 20.37 -4.12
C HIS A 124 -24.19 21.51 -4.10
N PHE A 125 -24.24 22.31 -5.16
CA PHE A 125 -25.15 23.44 -5.29
C PHE A 125 -26.11 23.16 -6.46
N ARG A 126 -27.21 22.44 -6.17
CA ARG A 126 -28.27 22.14 -7.17
C ARG A 126 -28.82 23.45 -7.73
N GLN A 127 -28.72 23.63 -9.05
CA GLN A 127 -29.12 24.84 -9.79
C GLN A 127 -28.61 26.12 -9.13
N LEU A 128 -27.51 26.65 -9.65
CA LEU A 128 -26.95 27.96 -9.29
C LEU A 128 -27.99 29.06 -9.59
N ASN A 129 -28.94 29.23 -8.69
CA ASN A 129 -29.74 30.45 -8.59
C ASN A 129 -29.02 31.42 -7.64
N ASN A 130 -29.39 32.70 -7.68
CA ASN A 130 -28.75 33.74 -6.86
C ASN A 130 -28.70 33.41 -5.35
N ARG A 131 -29.54 32.49 -4.86
CA ARG A 131 -29.60 32.09 -3.44
C ARG A 131 -28.45 31.17 -3.00
N ASN A 132 -27.76 30.52 -3.95
CA ASN A 132 -26.66 29.59 -3.70
C ASN A 132 -25.33 30.04 -4.33
N ALA A 133 -25.26 31.26 -4.86
CA ALA A 133 -24.05 31.80 -5.47
C ALA A 133 -22.89 31.88 -4.47
N VAL A 134 -21.72 31.41 -4.90
CA VAL A 134 -20.46 31.48 -4.16
C VAL A 134 -19.62 32.61 -4.74
N PHE A 135 -19.03 33.41 -3.86
CA PHE A 135 -18.19 34.55 -4.21
C PHE A 135 -16.82 34.38 -3.58
N ILE A 136 -15.78 34.76 -4.32
CA ILE A 136 -14.47 35.08 -3.75
C ILE A 136 -14.42 36.56 -3.41
N VAL A 137 -13.65 36.91 -2.38
CA VAL A 137 -13.38 38.29 -1.98
C VAL A 137 -11.91 38.59 -2.20
N LYS A 138 -11.62 39.56 -3.06
CA LYS A 138 -10.27 40.00 -3.43
C LYS A 138 -10.26 41.52 -3.46
N ASP A 139 -9.35 42.15 -2.72
CA ASP A 139 -9.21 43.62 -2.64
C ASP A 139 -10.54 44.33 -2.30
N GLY A 140 -11.33 43.72 -1.40
CA GLY A 140 -12.67 44.21 -1.03
C GLY A 140 -13.78 43.99 -2.07
N MET A 141 -13.46 43.52 -3.28
CA MET A 141 -14.42 43.22 -4.34
C MET A 141 -14.94 41.78 -4.24
N LYS A 142 -16.23 41.59 -4.55
CA LYS A 142 -16.85 40.27 -4.64
C LYS A 142 -16.95 39.84 -6.10
N ILE A 143 -16.28 38.75 -6.43
CA ILE A 143 -16.32 38.14 -7.76
C ILE A 143 -17.04 36.80 -7.61
N LYS A 144 -18.00 36.47 -8.48
CA LYS A 144 -18.61 35.14 -8.44
C LYS A 144 -17.53 34.09 -8.75
N LEU A 145 -17.55 32.98 -8.01
CA LEU A 145 -16.56 31.92 -8.19
C LEU A 145 -16.57 31.33 -9.61
N GLU A 146 -17.73 31.31 -10.27
CA GLU A 146 -17.87 30.85 -11.66
C GLU A 146 -17.26 31.80 -12.70
N GLU A 147 -17.10 33.08 -12.36
CA GLU A 147 -16.54 34.14 -13.21
C GLU A 147 -15.06 34.42 -12.88
N ALA A 148 -14.54 33.83 -11.80
CA ALA A 148 -13.20 34.11 -11.30
C ALA A 148 -12.10 33.41 -12.10
N SER A 149 -11.02 34.14 -12.41
CA SER A 149 -9.80 33.54 -12.97
C SER A 149 -9.02 32.77 -11.90
N GLU A 150 -8.05 31.94 -12.32
CA GLU A 150 -7.13 31.27 -11.38
C GLU A 150 -6.32 32.28 -10.56
N ASP A 151 -5.91 33.42 -11.14
CA ASP A 151 -5.22 34.49 -10.42
C ASP A 151 -6.13 35.12 -9.36
N ASP A 152 -7.42 35.30 -9.67
CA ASP A 152 -8.39 35.79 -8.71
C ASP A 152 -8.57 34.81 -7.55
N ILE A 153 -8.71 33.52 -7.83
CA ILE A 153 -8.80 32.46 -6.82
C ILE A 153 -7.55 32.44 -5.94
N PHE A 154 -6.36 32.54 -6.54
CA PHE A 154 -5.12 32.47 -5.78
C PHE A 154 -4.90 33.69 -4.88
N LYS A 155 -5.31 34.88 -5.32
CA LYS A 155 -5.18 36.15 -4.58
C LYS A 155 -6.36 36.43 -3.65
N ALA A 156 -7.47 35.72 -3.78
CA ALA A 156 -8.63 35.92 -2.92
C ALA A 156 -8.29 35.68 -1.44
N GLU A 157 -8.76 36.59 -0.59
CA GLU A 157 -8.58 36.56 0.87
C GLU A 157 -9.60 35.59 1.51
N ALA A 158 -10.83 35.60 1.00
CA ALA A 158 -11.94 34.87 1.58
C ALA A 158 -12.95 34.37 0.53
N VAL A 159 -13.79 33.44 0.95
CA VAL A 159 -14.90 32.89 0.19
C VAL A 159 -16.19 33.05 0.97
N LYS A 160 -17.26 33.42 0.26
CA LYS A 160 -18.57 33.72 0.84
C LYS A 160 -19.68 33.03 0.06
N LEU A 161 -20.64 32.45 0.78
CA LEU A 161 -21.92 32.05 0.19
C LEU A 161 -22.91 33.21 0.28
N SER A 162 -23.70 33.47 -0.76
CA SER A 162 -24.55 34.68 -0.89
C SER A 162 -25.40 35.01 0.34
N ARG A 163 -26.03 34.00 0.95
CA ARG A 163 -26.89 34.14 2.15
C ARG A 163 -26.16 33.93 3.48
N SER A 164 -24.88 33.58 3.45
CA SER A 164 -24.09 33.38 4.65
C SER A 164 -23.52 34.70 5.12
N LYS A 165 -23.58 34.95 6.43
CA LYS A 165 -22.84 36.06 7.05
C LYS A 165 -21.33 35.78 7.10
N TRP A 166 -20.94 34.51 7.13
CA TRP A 166 -19.54 34.10 7.29
C TRP A 166 -18.70 34.38 6.04
N LEU A 167 -17.49 34.87 6.28
CA LEU A 167 -16.40 35.01 5.31
C LEU A 167 -15.35 33.97 5.69
N ILE A 168 -15.28 32.88 4.94
CA ILE A 168 -14.34 31.78 5.20
C ILE A 168 -13.00 32.14 4.58
N PRO A 169 -11.86 32.10 5.30
CA PRO A 169 -10.56 32.33 4.71
C PRO A 169 -10.34 31.41 3.50
N ASN A 170 -9.83 31.97 2.40
CA ASN A 170 -9.64 31.18 1.18
C ASN A 170 -8.45 30.23 1.31
N LYS A 171 -7.35 30.68 1.92
CA LYS A 171 -6.18 29.87 2.24
C LYS A 171 -6.22 29.51 3.72
N VAL A 172 -6.55 28.25 4.03
CA VAL A 172 -6.59 27.75 5.41
C VAL A 172 -5.36 26.88 5.65
N LYS A 173 -4.43 27.35 6.48
CA LYS A 173 -3.27 26.57 6.91
C LYS A 173 -3.71 25.38 7.76
N VAL A 174 -3.26 24.19 7.39
CA VAL A 174 -3.41 22.95 8.14
C VAL A 174 -2.22 22.80 9.07
N ASP A 175 -2.32 23.46 10.22
CA ASP A 175 -1.40 23.30 11.34
C ASP A 175 -1.93 22.28 12.36
N GLU A 176 -1.22 22.13 13.47
CA GLU A 176 -1.51 21.17 14.52
C GLU A 176 -2.93 21.33 15.09
N ASP A 177 -3.40 22.56 15.29
CA ASP A 177 -4.73 22.82 15.86
C ASP A 177 -5.84 22.42 14.89
N LEU A 178 -5.69 22.75 13.60
CA LEU A 178 -6.67 22.32 12.60
C LEU A 178 -6.63 20.80 12.38
N ALA A 179 -5.43 20.21 12.32
CA ALA A 179 -5.27 18.77 12.18
C ALA A 179 -5.87 18.01 13.37
N TRP A 180 -5.64 18.48 14.59
CA TRP A 180 -6.29 17.97 15.80
C TRP A 180 -7.81 18.05 15.69
N PHE A 181 -8.38 19.18 15.25
CA PHE A 181 -9.82 19.30 15.05
C PHE A 181 -10.34 18.32 13.99
N MET A 182 -9.62 18.12 12.89
CA MET A 182 -9.96 17.11 11.88
C MET A 182 -9.95 15.68 12.46
N GLY A 183 -9.03 15.37 13.38
CA GLY A 183 -9.00 14.10 14.11
C GLY A 183 -10.24 13.93 14.99
N VAL A 184 -10.57 14.94 15.79
CA VAL A 184 -11.78 14.93 16.64
C VAL A 184 -13.05 14.79 15.79
N TYR A 185 -13.12 15.51 14.67
CA TYR A 185 -14.25 15.41 13.73
C TYR A 185 -14.34 14.04 13.06
N THR A 186 -13.21 13.42 12.74
CA THR A 186 -13.19 12.05 12.21
C THR A 186 -13.84 11.09 13.20
N ALA A 187 -13.50 11.20 14.49
CA ALA A 187 -14.04 10.35 15.53
C ALA A 187 -15.52 10.63 15.88
N ARG A 188 -15.91 11.90 16.02
CA ARG A 188 -17.22 12.29 16.59
C ARG A 188 -18.15 13.05 15.64
N GLY A 189 -17.63 13.52 14.53
CA GLY A 189 -18.35 14.38 13.61
C GLY A 189 -19.50 13.66 12.91
N SER A 190 -20.55 14.40 12.60
CA SER A 190 -21.60 14.01 11.67
C SER A 190 -22.07 15.24 10.90
N ASP A 191 -22.90 15.02 9.89
CA ASP A 191 -23.58 16.10 9.19
C ASP A 191 -25.02 16.25 9.69
N LEU A 192 -25.58 17.45 9.49
CA LEU A 192 -26.99 17.74 9.72
C LEU A 192 -27.54 18.52 8.51
N ASN A 193 -28.65 18.02 7.96
CA ASN A 193 -29.43 18.66 6.88
C ASN A 193 -28.61 19.06 5.65
N ASN A 194 -27.53 18.32 5.33
CA ASN A 194 -26.64 18.63 4.20
C ASN A 194 -26.05 20.05 4.21
N CYS A 195 -26.00 20.72 5.36
CA CYS A 195 -25.55 22.12 5.45
C CYS A 195 -24.73 22.47 6.69
N CYS A 196 -24.76 21.62 7.72
CA CYS A 196 -24.08 21.88 8.98
C CYS A 196 -23.17 20.71 9.37
N LEU A 197 -22.04 21.04 9.98
CA LEU A 197 -21.22 20.06 10.69
C LEU A 197 -21.73 19.98 12.14
N LEU A 198 -21.80 18.77 12.68
CA LEU A 198 -22.22 18.49 14.03
C LEU A 198 -21.13 17.68 14.76
N LEU A 199 -20.84 18.02 16.00
CA LEU A 199 -20.08 17.18 16.92
C LEU A 199 -20.88 17.02 18.22
N SER A 200 -20.79 15.85 18.84
CA SER A 200 -21.46 15.55 20.11
C SER A 200 -20.44 15.13 21.17
N PHE A 201 -20.61 15.65 22.39
CA PHE A 201 -19.73 15.45 23.53
C PHE A 201 -20.56 15.16 24.79
N ASN A 202 -19.91 14.59 25.80
CA ASN A 202 -20.45 14.57 27.15
C ASN A 202 -20.21 15.93 27.82
N LEU A 203 -21.11 16.33 28.73
CA LEU A 203 -21.05 17.61 29.46
C LEU A 203 -19.74 17.83 30.23
N ARG A 204 -19.07 16.74 30.65
CA ARG A 204 -17.82 16.78 31.42
C ARG A 204 -16.58 17.08 30.55
N GLU A 205 -16.69 16.99 29.23
CA GLU A 205 -15.58 17.18 28.29
C GLU A 205 -15.37 18.67 27.93
N LYS A 206 -15.45 19.55 28.93
CA LYS A 206 -15.47 21.01 28.73
C LYS A 206 -14.24 21.53 27.98
N ASP A 207 -13.05 21.09 28.35
CA ASP A 207 -11.81 21.56 27.71
C ASP A 207 -11.75 21.18 26.22
N LEU A 208 -12.26 19.99 25.88
CA LEU A 208 -12.37 19.51 24.50
C LEU A 208 -13.37 20.36 23.71
N ILE A 209 -14.52 20.66 24.31
CA ILE A 209 -15.57 21.52 23.72
C ILE A 209 -15.01 22.93 23.46
N ASP A 210 -14.38 23.54 24.46
CA ASP A 210 -13.84 24.90 24.37
C ASP A 210 -12.74 25.00 23.30
N LYS A 211 -11.86 23.98 23.22
CA LYS A 211 -10.84 23.92 22.18
C LYS A 211 -11.44 23.78 20.77
N VAL A 212 -12.46 22.95 20.58
CA VAL A 212 -13.17 22.84 19.28
C VAL A 212 -13.76 24.20 18.87
N VAL A 213 -14.44 24.88 19.79
CA VAL A 213 -15.04 26.21 19.52
C VAL A 213 -13.98 27.22 19.12
N LYS A 214 -12.86 27.25 19.85
CA LYS A 214 -11.72 28.13 19.56
C LYS A 214 -11.15 27.88 18.16
N VAL A 215 -10.82 26.63 17.83
CA VAL A 215 -10.21 26.27 16.54
C VAL A 215 -11.14 26.63 15.38
N VAL A 216 -12.44 26.36 15.47
CA VAL A 216 -13.37 26.68 14.39
C VAL A 216 -13.48 28.20 14.17
N LYS A 217 -13.49 28.99 15.26
CA LYS A 217 -13.52 30.45 15.18
C LYS A 217 -12.26 31.00 14.54
N GLU A 218 -11.09 30.55 14.96
CA GLU A 218 -9.80 31.04 14.50
C GLU A 218 -9.48 30.60 13.06
N LYS A 219 -9.75 29.34 12.71
CA LYS A 219 -9.39 28.79 11.39
C LYS A 219 -10.37 29.14 10.28
N PHE A 220 -11.66 29.25 10.60
CA PHE A 220 -12.71 29.39 9.59
C PHE A 220 -13.50 30.69 9.70
N ASN A 221 -13.27 31.50 10.73
CA ASN A 221 -14.07 32.69 11.02
C ASN A 221 -15.58 32.38 11.11
N VAL A 222 -15.91 31.23 11.72
CA VAL A 222 -17.29 30.80 12.00
C VAL A 222 -17.44 30.64 13.50
N VAL A 223 -18.49 31.21 14.09
CA VAL A 223 -18.84 30.97 15.49
C VAL A 223 -19.79 29.78 15.57
N PRO A 224 -19.37 28.64 16.17
CA PRO A 224 -20.26 27.50 16.37
C PRO A 224 -21.39 27.81 17.35
N LYS A 225 -22.54 27.16 17.17
CA LYS A 225 -23.61 27.13 18.16
C LYS A 225 -23.39 25.94 19.10
N VAL A 226 -23.36 26.20 20.40
CA VAL A 226 -23.24 25.16 21.43
C VAL A 226 -24.61 24.96 22.06
N ASP A 227 -25.21 23.79 21.86
CA ASP A 227 -26.47 23.41 22.48
C ASP A 227 -26.18 22.42 23.62
N VAL A 228 -26.56 22.79 24.86
CA VAL A 228 -26.35 21.97 26.06
C VAL A 228 -27.67 21.31 26.45
N ASN A 229 -27.63 19.99 26.68
CA ASN A 229 -28.74 19.22 27.22
C ASN A 229 -28.27 18.56 28.53
N THR A 230 -28.70 19.12 29.66
CA THR A 230 -28.33 18.65 31.00
C THR A 230 -28.90 17.28 31.32
N ASP A 231 -30.13 16.98 30.89
CA ASP A 231 -30.82 15.73 31.19
C ASP A 231 -30.13 14.50 30.56
N ARG A 232 -29.47 14.70 29.42
CA ARG A 232 -28.71 13.66 28.70
C ARG A 232 -27.20 13.77 28.89
N GLU A 233 -26.74 14.64 29.78
CA GLU A 233 -25.32 15.02 29.94
C GLU A 233 -24.62 15.24 28.59
N GLN A 234 -25.29 15.89 27.62
CA GLN A 234 -24.82 15.99 26.24
C GLN A 234 -24.61 17.46 25.83
N VAL A 235 -23.51 17.70 25.13
CA VAL A 235 -23.24 18.97 24.44
C VAL A 235 -23.13 18.71 22.95
N ARG A 236 -23.85 19.51 22.15
CA ARG A 236 -23.77 19.48 20.68
C ARG A 236 -23.17 20.78 20.16
N ILE A 237 -22.11 20.67 19.38
CA ILE A 237 -21.51 21.79 18.67
C ILE A 237 -22.00 21.74 17.22
N ARG A 238 -22.75 22.77 16.80
CA ARG A 238 -23.22 22.95 15.43
C ARG A 238 -22.46 24.06 14.72
N ILE A 239 -21.82 23.71 13.60
CA ILE A 239 -21.12 24.65 12.72
C ILE A 239 -21.99 24.87 11.48
N ASN A 240 -22.72 25.99 11.48
CA ASN A 240 -23.67 26.34 10.43
C ASN A 240 -22.97 27.01 9.24
N SER A 241 -22.31 26.21 8.40
CA SER A 241 -21.64 26.67 7.18
C SER A 241 -21.70 25.62 6.07
N LYS A 242 -22.46 25.91 5.01
CA LYS A 242 -22.55 25.05 3.82
C LYS A 242 -21.20 24.95 3.09
N ILE A 243 -20.38 26.00 3.10
CA ILE A 243 -19.02 25.96 2.53
C ILE A 243 -18.17 24.93 3.28
N LEU A 244 -18.13 25.00 4.62
CA LEU A 244 -17.36 24.04 5.42
C LEU A 244 -17.91 22.62 5.26
N HIS A 245 -19.22 22.46 5.17
CA HIS A 245 -19.84 21.18 4.86
C HIS A 245 -19.35 20.58 3.53
N VAL A 246 -19.27 21.38 2.47
CA VAL A 246 -18.73 20.91 1.17
C VAL A 246 -17.25 20.57 1.32
N ILE A 247 -16.44 21.45 1.91
CA ILE A 247 -15.00 21.18 2.10
C ILE A 247 -14.79 19.87 2.86
N PHE A 248 -15.47 19.68 4.00
CA PHE A 248 -15.34 18.47 4.82
C PHE A 248 -15.81 17.22 4.09
N SER A 249 -16.80 17.34 3.20
CA SER A 249 -17.21 16.26 2.30
C SER A 249 -16.11 15.88 1.32
N GLU A 250 -15.50 16.88 0.69
CA GLU A 250 -14.55 16.66 -0.41
C GLU A 250 -13.17 16.22 0.09
N ILE A 251 -12.77 16.62 1.31
CA ILE A 251 -11.55 16.12 1.94
C ILE A 251 -11.75 14.78 2.68
N GLY A 252 -12.94 14.20 2.63
CA GLY A 252 -13.22 12.85 3.15
C GLY A 252 -13.60 12.76 4.63
N LEU A 253 -13.87 13.87 5.32
CA LEU A 253 -14.24 13.91 6.73
C LEU A 253 -15.74 13.74 7.01
N LEU A 254 -16.59 13.96 6.01
CA LEU A 254 -18.03 13.90 6.14
C LEU A 254 -18.61 12.50 5.87
N GLY A 255 -19.83 12.29 6.32
CA GLY A 255 -20.60 11.06 6.09
C GLY A 255 -20.65 10.15 7.32
N LYS A 256 -20.97 8.88 7.08
CA LYS A 256 -21.13 7.86 8.12
C LYS A 256 -19.76 7.41 8.64
N ALA A 257 -19.75 6.78 9.82
CA ALA A 257 -18.56 6.13 10.36
C ALA A 257 -17.92 5.10 9.39
N THR A 258 -18.71 4.58 8.45
CA THR A 258 -18.28 3.64 7.39
C THR A 258 -17.72 4.32 6.13
N THR A 259 -17.81 5.64 5.99
CA THR A 259 -17.40 6.36 4.77
C THR A 259 -16.24 7.33 4.99
N LYS A 260 -16.05 7.84 6.21
CA LYS A 260 -14.96 8.79 6.52
C LYS A 260 -13.59 8.23 6.20
N ARG A 261 -12.65 9.10 5.81
CA ARG A 261 -11.26 8.80 5.47
C ARG A 261 -10.33 9.81 6.14
N VAL A 262 -9.06 9.45 6.30
CA VAL A 262 -8.01 10.43 6.65
C VAL A 262 -7.85 11.38 5.48
N PRO A 263 -7.91 12.71 5.67
CA PRO A 263 -7.72 13.66 4.58
C PRO A 263 -6.35 13.52 3.93
N ASN A 264 -6.30 13.62 2.60
CA ASN A 264 -5.03 13.57 1.86
C ASN A 264 -4.05 14.66 2.31
N VAL A 265 -4.56 15.82 2.72
CA VAL A 265 -3.73 16.90 3.27
C VAL A 265 -3.03 16.49 4.57
N ILE A 266 -3.61 15.58 5.37
CA ILE A 266 -2.98 15.04 6.59
C ILE A 266 -1.97 13.95 6.25
N LEU A 267 -2.31 13.03 5.32
CA LEU A 267 -1.40 11.96 4.91
C LEU A 267 -0.08 12.48 4.32
N ASN A 268 -0.09 13.69 3.76
CA ASN A 268 1.07 14.36 3.17
C ASN A 268 1.55 15.56 4.00
N SER A 269 1.06 15.71 5.25
CA SER A 269 1.44 16.83 6.12
C SER A 269 2.76 16.57 6.84
N PRO A 270 3.43 17.60 7.39
CA PRO A 270 4.56 17.42 8.30
C PRO A 270 4.24 16.55 9.51
N TYR A 271 5.27 15.93 10.10
CA TYR A 271 5.14 14.97 11.22
C TYR A 271 4.27 15.49 12.38
N ASN A 272 4.51 16.72 12.83
CA ASN A 272 3.77 17.37 13.91
C ASN A 272 2.28 17.54 13.60
N VAL A 273 1.93 17.83 12.35
CA VAL A 273 0.54 18.00 11.90
C VAL A 273 -0.19 16.66 11.90
N ALA A 274 0.42 15.61 11.34
CA ALA A 274 -0.15 14.26 11.40
C ALA A 274 -0.27 13.72 12.83
N LEU A 275 0.73 13.98 13.68
CA LEU A 275 0.68 13.61 15.09
C LEU A 275 -0.48 14.31 15.80
N ALA A 276 -0.71 15.59 15.52
CA ALA A 276 -1.84 16.33 16.08
C ALA A 276 -3.19 15.77 15.61
N TYR A 277 -3.32 15.34 14.35
CA TYR A 277 -4.50 14.62 13.86
C TYR A 277 -4.74 13.31 14.62
N VAL A 278 -3.69 12.50 14.84
CA VAL A 278 -3.80 11.26 15.63
C VAL A 278 -4.21 11.57 17.07
N LYS A 279 -3.63 12.60 17.69
CA LYS A 279 -4.05 13.07 19.02
C LYS A 279 -5.54 13.44 19.04
N GLY A 280 -6.02 14.13 18.01
CA GLY A 280 -7.44 14.46 17.86
C GLY A 280 -8.35 13.24 17.73
N LEU A 281 -7.92 12.19 17.02
CA LEU A 281 -8.65 10.91 16.96
C LEU A 281 -8.78 10.28 18.36
N ILE A 282 -7.69 10.28 19.12
CA ILE A 282 -7.63 9.72 20.48
C ILE A 282 -8.51 10.53 21.42
N ASP A 283 -8.36 11.86 21.47
CA ASP A 283 -9.20 12.74 22.30
C ASP A 283 -10.69 12.62 21.91
N GLY A 284 -10.96 12.36 20.62
CA GLY A 284 -12.29 12.19 20.08
C GLY A 284 -12.89 10.79 20.27
N GLY A 285 -12.17 9.74 20.63
CA GLY A 285 -12.77 8.40 20.72
C GLY A 285 -11.83 7.25 21.01
N GLY A 286 -10.59 7.54 21.40
CA GLY A 286 -9.65 6.54 21.88
C GLY A 286 -10.04 6.03 23.26
N LEU A 287 -9.85 4.73 23.47
CA LEU A 287 -10.08 4.04 24.72
C LEU A 287 -8.72 3.72 25.34
N SER A 288 -8.40 4.33 26.48
CA SER A 288 -7.23 3.97 27.28
C SER A 288 -7.58 2.80 28.19
N ASP A 289 -6.70 1.80 28.28
CA ASP A 289 -6.83 0.73 29.26
C ASP A 289 -6.38 1.14 30.67
N GLY A 290 -5.92 2.39 30.85
CA GLY A 290 -5.38 2.89 32.12
C GLY A 290 -3.95 2.45 32.41
N TYR A 291 -3.40 1.53 31.61
CA TYR A 291 -2.05 0.98 31.76
C TYR A 291 -1.14 1.28 30.56
N GLY A 292 -1.50 2.28 29.77
CA GLY A 292 -0.69 2.80 28.66
C GLY A 292 -1.00 2.21 27.28
N SER A 293 -2.02 1.35 27.13
CA SER A 293 -2.51 0.98 25.80
C SER A 293 -3.65 1.87 25.37
N ILE A 294 -3.66 2.25 24.09
CA ILE A 294 -4.75 3.01 23.47
C ILE A 294 -5.38 2.12 22.40
N THR A 295 -6.71 1.98 22.44
CA THR A 295 -7.50 1.27 21.45
C THR A 295 -8.45 2.26 20.76
N TYR A 296 -8.43 2.29 19.44
CA TYR A 296 -9.31 3.12 18.62
C TYR A 296 -10.24 2.25 17.77
N PRO A 297 -11.55 2.21 18.07
CA PRO A 297 -12.52 1.47 17.27
C PRO A 297 -12.81 2.20 15.94
N VAL A 298 -12.87 1.45 14.84
CA VAL A 298 -13.09 1.96 13.49
C VAL A 298 -14.11 1.11 12.76
N LYS A 299 -15.07 1.71 12.07
CA LYS A 299 -16.07 0.99 11.25
C LYS A 299 -15.71 0.91 9.78
N ASN A 300 -14.96 1.88 9.25
CA ASN A 300 -14.50 1.86 7.87
C ASN A 300 -13.15 1.13 7.74
N PRO A 301 -13.07 -0.02 7.03
CA PRO A 301 -11.80 -0.74 6.83
C PRO A 301 -10.73 0.08 6.07
N ILE A 302 -11.14 1.06 5.27
CA ILE A 302 -10.21 1.97 4.58
C ILE A 302 -9.62 2.97 5.58
N LEU A 303 -10.47 3.59 6.41
CA LEU A 303 -10.00 4.47 7.48
C LEU A 303 -9.06 3.75 8.43
N ALA A 304 -9.38 2.50 8.79
CA ALA A 304 -8.52 1.69 9.65
C ALA A 304 -7.13 1.48 9.04
N ARG A 305 -7.04 1.17 7.74
CA ARG A 305 -5.75 1.05 7.02
C ARG A 305 -4.99 2.37 6.97
N GLN A 306 -5.69 3.47 6.70
CA GLN A 306 -5.08 4.80 6.62
C GLN A 306 -4.51 5.25 7.97
N ILE A 307 -5.24 5.05 9.06
CA ILE A 307 -4.75 5.34 10.41
C ILE A 307 -3.59 4.38 10.76
N PHE A 308 -3.69 3.10 10.43
CA PHE A 308 -2.62 2.14 10.67
C PHE A 308 -1.30 2.57 10.01
N ILE A 309 -1.34 2.89 8.71
CA ILE A 309 -0.16 3.37 7.97
C ILE A 309 0.36 4.69 8.52
N LEU A 310 -0.55 5.61 8.90
CA LEU A 310 -0.16 6.89 9.51
C LEU A 310 0.59 6.68 10.83
N LEU A 311 0.11 5.78 11.68
CA LEU A 311 0.78 5.41 12.93
C LEU A 311 2.17 4.80 12.66
N GLN A 312 2.29 3.92 11.66
CA GLN A 312 3.59 3.36 11.24
C GLN A 312 4.56 4.42 10.73
N ALA A 313 4.08 5.39 9.97
CA ALA A 313 4.89 6.51 9.51
C ALA A 313 5.33 7.40 10.70
N LEU A 314 4.50 7.53 11.73
CA LEU A 314 4.83 8.26 12.96
C LEU A 314 5.77 7.48 13.90
N GLY A 315 6.20 6.28 13.51
CA GLY A 315 7.11 5.42 14.28
C GLY A 315 6.42 4.47 15.26
N LEU A 316 5.09 4.42 15.26
CA LEU A 316 4.31 3.53 16.13
C LEU A 316 4.00 2.22 15.40
N ASN A 317 3.97 1.10 16.12
CA ASN A 317 3.59 -0.19 15.55
C ASN A 317 2.19 -0.61 16.03
N PRO A 318 1.11 -0.23 15.32
CA PRO A 318 -0.23 -0.63 15.72
C PRO A 318 -0.50 -2.13 15.48
N THR A 319 -1.40 -2.68 16.27
CA THR A 319 -2.03 -3.99 16.07
C THR A 319 -3.48 -3.80 15.64
N LEU A 320 -3.92 -4.51 14.61
CA LEU A 320 -5.33 -4.61 14.21
C LEU A 320 -6.00 -5.77 14.94
N THR A 321 -7.13 -5.51 15.58
CA THR A 321 -8.08 -6.55 16.01
C THR A 321 -9.34 -6.45 15.17
N GLN A 322 -9.86 -7.62 14.75
CA GLN A 322 -11.09 -7.69 13.98
C GLN A 322 -11.97 -8.83 14.51
N ASP A 323 -13.18 -8.47 14.93
CA ASP A 323 -14.23 -9.40 15.36
C ASP A 323 -15.50 -9.10 14.56
N GLY A 324 -15.82 -9.97 13.60
CA GLY A 324 -16.83 -9.70 12.57
C GLY A 324 -16.55 -8.39 11.82
N ASP A 325 -17.52 -7.48 11.89
CA ASP A 325 -17.45 -6.13 11.30
C ASP A 325 -16.81 -5.08 12.23
N ASN A 326 -16.45 -5.46 13.45
CA ASN A 326 -15.80 -4.56 14.39
C ASN A 326 -14.29 -4.58 14.17
N ILE A 327 -13.74 -3.44 13.78
CA ILE A 327 -12.30 -3.25 13.63
C ILE A 327 -11.83 -2.33 14.75
N ALA A 328 -10.69 -2.65 15.37
CA ALA A 328 -10.03 -1.74 16.29
C ALA A 328 -8.52 -1.73 16.06
N LEU A 329 -7.92 -0.57 16.28
CA LEU A 329 -6.48 -0.35 16.21
C LEU A 329 -5.96 -0.18 17.63
N LYS A 330 -4.99 -0.99 18.03
CA LYS A 330 -4.37 -0.93 19.35
C LYS A 330 -2.92 -0.50 19.23
N VAL A 331 -2.50 0.45 20.06
CA VAL A 331 -1.10 0.84 20.25
C VAL A 331 -0.75 0.64 21.72
N VAL A 332 0.41 0.06 22.03
CA VAL A 332 0.87 -0.18 23.40
C VAL A 332 2.08 0.72 23.68
N LYS A 333 2.20 1.22 24.92
CA LYS A 333 3.36 2.01 25.35
C LYS A 333 4.62 1.12 25.43
N GLU A 334 5.73 1.59 24.86
CA GLU A 334 7.02 0.87 24.77
C GLU A 334 7.59 0.39 26.13
N ASP A 335 7.31 1.10 27.23
CA ASP A 335 7.80 0.73 28.58
C ASP A 335 7.24 -0.60 29.12
N ARG A 336 6.24 -1.20 28.47
CA ARG A 336 5.89 -2.60 28.71
C ARG A 336 6.85 -3.52 27.97
N GLN A 337 8.14 -3.36 28.24
CA GLN A 337 9.09 -4.44 28.07
C GLN A 337 8.59 -5.61 28.93
N ILE A 338 8.09 -6.66 28.29
CA ILE A 338 8.34 -7.99 28.81
C ILE A 338 9.54 -8.50 28.01
N PRO A 339 10.77 -8.31 28.48
CA PRO A 339 11.87 -9.15 28.05
C PRO A 339 11.63 -10.51 28.70
N LEU A 340 11.68 -11.57 27.89
CA LEU A 340 11.80 -12.96 28.31
C LEU A 340 10.66 -13.51 29.19
N ASP A 341 9.66 -14.07 28.52
CA ASP A 341 9.33 -15.46 28.83
C ASP A 341 9.36 -16.27 27.53
N VAL A 342 10.56 -16.76 27.22
CA VAL A 342 10.81 -17.79 26.20
C VAL A 342 10.32 -19.14 26.72
N HIS A 343 9.39 -19.25 27.67
CA HIS A 343 9.07 -20.53 28.31
C HIS A 343 7.59 -20.90 28.27
N ARG A 344 7.37 -21.97 27.48
CA ARG A 344 6.35 -23.04 27.58
C ARG A 344 5.36 -23.13 26.41
N TYR A 345 5.86 -23.50 25.24
CA TYR A 345 5.16 -24.44 24.36
C TYR A 345 6.18 -25.29 23.60
N PRO A 346 6.22 -26.63 23.78
CA PRO A 346 7.17 -27.48 23.07
C PRO A 346 6.69 -27.70 21.64
N SER A 347 7.39 -27.14 20.66
CA SER A 347 7.74 -27.76 19.37
C SER A 347 8.22 -26.70 18.35
N THR A 348 9.36 -27.00 17.72
CA THR A 348 10.09 -26.28 16.64
C THR A 348 11.08 -25.18 17.07
N ASN A 349 12.33 -25.33 16.61
CA ASN A 349 13.49 -24.45 16.84
C ASN A 349 13.29 -23.00 16.34
N VAL A 350 12.25 -22.71 15.57
CA VAL A 350 11.98 -21.38 15.00
C VAL A 350 11.57 -20.36 16.08
N LYS A 351 10.90 -20.79 17.16
CA LYS A 351 10.43 -19.86 18.21
C LYS A 351 11.55 -19.36 19.13
N THR A 352 12.61 -20.14 19.31
CA THR A 352 13.80 -19.71 20.07
C THR A 352 14.64 -18.67 19.32
N GLU A 353 14.38 -18.48 18.02
CA GLU A 353 15.04 -17.49 17.16
C GLU A 353 14.23 -16.18 17.04
N LEU A 354 13.06 -16.10 17.66
CA LEU A 354 12.15 -14.96 17.57
C LEU A 354 11.95 -14.30 18.93
N ALA A 355 12.20 -12.99 19.02
CA ALA A 355 11.89 -12.17 20.18
C ALA A 355 10.51 -11.51 19.98
N TYR A 356 9.57 -11.76 20.89
CA TYR A 356 8.25 -11.11 20.86
C TYR A 356 8.38 -9.60 21.14
N ILE A 357 7.60 -8.80 20.42
CA ILE A 357 7.49 -7.36 20.62
C ILE A 357 6.07 -7.07 21.17
N PRO A 358 5.93 -6.24 22.23
CA PRO A 358 4.62 -5.91 22.83
C PRO A 358 3.53 -5.47 21.86
N ASP A 359 3.93 -4.92 20.72
CA ASP A 359 3.09 -4.37 19.65
C ASP A 359 2.64 -5.39 18.58
N GLY A 360 2.68 -6.69 18.90
CA GLY A 360 1.98 -7.71 18.11
C GLY A 360 2.78 -8.34 16.96
N GLY A 361 4.11 -8.35 17.04
CA GLY A 361 4.99 -9.04 16.09
C GLY A 361 6.23 -9.62 16.74
N TYR A 362 7.13 -10.18 15.94
CA TYR A 362 8.40 -10.75 16.40
C TYR A 362 9.59 -10.19 15.61
N LEU A 363 10.70 -9.94 16.30
CA LEU A 363 12.01 -9.70 15.69
C LEU A 363 12.79 -11.01 15.62
N VAL A 364 13.68 -11.16 14.63
CA VAL A 364 14.65 -12.24 14.60
C VAL A 364 15.80 -11.91 15.55
N ASN A 365 16.19 -12.87 16.39
CA ASN A 365 17.29 -12.73 17.33
C ASN A 365 18.60 -12.53 16.55
N SER A 366 19.26 -11.39 16.75
CA SER A 366 20.50 -11.03 16.05
C SER A 366 21.71 -11.84 16.49
N GLU A 367 21.68 -12.43 17.69
CA GLU A 367 22.79 -13.21 18.25
C GLU A 367 22.94 -14.58 17.58
N THR A 368 21.86 -15.16 17.04
CA THR A 368 21.89 -16.48 16.40
C THR A 368 22.11 -16.42 14.89
N HIS A 369 21.88 -15.27 14.23
CA HIS A 369 21.96 -15.14 12.76
C HIS A 369 22.46 -13.77 12.28
N PRO A 370 23.78 -13.55 12.12
CA PRO A 370 24.36 -12.25 11.74
C PRO A 370 24.06 -11.79 10.30
N ASN A 371 23.38 -12.60 9.49
CA ASN A 371 23.22 -12.36 8.04
C ASN A 371 21.77 -12.06 7.58
N HIS A 372 20.81 -11.87 8.49
CA HIS A 372 19.45 -11.49 8.11
C HIS A 372 19.18 -10.01 8.35
N VAL A 373 19.09 -9.25 7.26
CA VAL A 373 18.86 -7.81 7.35
C VAL A 373 17.36 -7.52 7.41
N PHE A 374 16.84 -7.47 8.63
CA PHE A 374 15.43 -7.14 8.88
C PHE A 374 15.15 -5.65 8.75
N GLY A 375 16.11 -4.77 9.08
CA GLY A 375 15.96 -3.31 8.95
C GLY A 375 14.68 -2.82 9.63
N ASP A 376 13.73 -2.33 8.83
CA ASP A 376 12.45 -1.80 9.30
C ASP A 376 11.31 -2.84 9.28
N ALA A 377 11.63 -4.13 9.09
CA ALA A 377 10.66 -5.22 9.02
C ALA A 377 10.62 -6.07 10.30
N ILE A 378 9.44 -6.61 10.59
CA ILE A 378 9.15 -7.62 11.62
C ILE A 378 8.40 -8.78 10.98
N VAL A 379 8.14 -9.84 11.75
CA VAL A 379 7.34 -10.97 11.28
C VAL A 379 6.09 -11.16 12.14
N VAL A 380 4.99 -11.56 11.50
CA VAL A 380 3.71 -11.80 12.17
C VAL A 380 3.17 -13.18 11.80
N PRO A 381 2.63 -13.94 12.76
CA PRO A 381 2.20 -15.31 12.50
C PRO A 381 0.95 -15.34 11.62
N VAL A 382 0.89 -16.35 10.75
CA VAL A 382 -0.29 -16.73 10.00
C VAL A 382 -1.23 -17.49 10.93
N GLU A 383 -2.44 -16.96 11.11
CA GLU A 383 -3.48 -17.58 11.94
C GLU A 383 -4.25 -18.63 11.12
N TYR A 384 -4.64 -18.28 9.89
CA TYR A 384 -5.28 -19.21 8.97
C TYR A 384 -5.21 -18.76 7.51
N VAL A 385 -5.46 -19.71 6.62
CA VAL A 385 -5.52 -19.52 5.17
C VAL A 385 -6.82 -20.12 4.67
N GLU A 386 -7.62 -19.34 3.96
CA GLU A 386 -8.89 -19.76 3.36
C GLU A 386 -8.96 -19.38 1.88
N GLU A 387 -9.73 -20.13 1.08
CA GLU A 387 -10.03 -19.77 -0.31
C GLU A 387 -11.31 -18.91 -0.37
N GLU A 388 -11.30 -17.89 -1.21
CA GLU A 388 -12.46 -17.04 -1.51
C GLU A 388 -12.71 -17.08 -3.03
N PRO A 389 -13.93 -17.44 -3.48
CA PRO A 389 -14.29 -17.33 -4.89
C PRO A 389 -14.10 -15.89 -5.36
N TYR A 390 -13.43 -15.71 -6.50
CA TYR A 390 -13.13 -14.39 -7.02
C TYR A 390 -13.24 -14.35 -8.55
N GLU A 391 -13.91 -13.31 -9.05
CA GLU A 391 -13.96 -12.96 -10.45
C GLU A 391 -13.71 -11.47 -10.58
N GLY A 392 -12.61 -11.08 -11.23
CA GLY A 392 -12.23 -9.67 -11.30
C GLY A 392 -10.79 -9.46 -11.76
N TYR A 393 -10.33 -8.22 -11.70
CA TYR A 393 -8.94 -7.87 -12.00
C TYR A 393 -8.06 -8.01 -10.77
N VAL A 394 -6.97 -8.75 -10.91
CA VAL A 394 -5.85 -8.73 -9.97
C VAL A 394 -4.75 -7.83 -10.50
N TYR A 395 -4.01 -7.20 -9.61
CA TYR A 395 -3.01 -6.19 -9.92
C TYR A 395 -1.68 -6.56 -9.29
N ASP A 396 -0.57 -6.18 -9.93
CA ASP A 396 0.78 -6.33 -9.41
C ASP A 396 1.66 -5.14 -9.86
N PHE A 397 2.80 -4.95 -9.20
CA PHE A 397 3.76 -3.89 -9.52
C PHE A 397 5.11 -4.48 -9.91
N ALA A 398 5.77 -3.89 -10.90
CA ALA A 398 7.19 -4.12 -11.13
C ALA A 398 8.01 -3.02 -10.47
N VAL A 399 8.77 -3.37 -9.43
CA VAL A 399 9.64 -2.45 -8.68
C VAL A 399 11.09 -2.91 -8.85
N PRO A 400 11.83 -2.36 -9.84
CA PRO A 400 13.20 -2.78 -10.12
C PRO A 400 14.13 -2.60 -8.92
N GLY A 401 15.07 -3.53 -8.75
CA GLY A 401 16.06 -3.51 -7.67
C GLY A 401 15.54 -4.14 -6.38
N ASP A 402 14.42 -3.63 -5.85
CA ASP A 402 13.91 -4.07 -4.55
C ASP A 402 13.01 -5.31 -4.63
N ASN A 403 12.38 -5.52 -5.78
CA ASN A 403 11.52 -6.66 -6.05
C ASN A 403 10.42 -6.88 -4.98
N SER A 404 9.96 -5.79 -4.38
CA SER A 404 8.97 -5.81 -3.32
C SER A 404 8.17 -4.52 -3.27
N PHE A 405 7.00 -4.59 -2.66
CA PHE A 405 6.20 -3.41 -2.32
C PHE A 405 5.40 -3.64 -1.04
N ILE A 406 4.98 -2.56 -0.39
CA ILE A 406 4.23 -2.60 0.86
C ILE A 406 2.76 -2.31 0.60
N GLY A 407 1.88 -3.16 1.13
CA GLY A 407 0.44 -3.03 1.00
C GLY A 407 -0.33 -3.49 2.24
N GLY A 408 -1.65 -3.30 2.24
CA GLY A 408 -2.51 -3.71 3.34
C GLY A 408 -2.16 -2.98 4.65
N TYR A 409 -1.91 -3.74 5.72
CA TYR A 409 -1.48 -3.25 7.03
C TYR A 409 0.04 -3.41 7.20
N GLY A 410 0.80 -2.95 6.20
CA GLY A 410 2.27 -2.99 6.19
C GLY A 410 2.86 -4.32 5.70
N VAL A 411 2.12 -5.15 4.97
CA VAL A 411 2.61 -6.44 4.46
C VAL A 411 3.58 -6.21 3.31
N VAL A 412 4.70 -6.94 3.29
CA VAL A 412 5.69 -6.90 2.21
C VAL A 412 5.34 -7.96 1.17
N TYR A 413 4.94 -7.51 -0.02
CA TYR A 413 4.62 -8.34 -1.18
C TYR A 413 5.86 -8.47 -2.06
N HIS A 414 6.03 -9.62 -2.73
CA HIS A 414 7.04 -9.79 -3.78
C HIS A 414 6.45 -9.37 -5.13
N ASN A 415 7.22 -8.69 -5.99
CA ASN A 415 6.78 -8.49 -7.39
C ASN A 415 6.96 -9.80 -8.18
N SER A 416 5.97 -10.68 -8.18
CA SER A 416 6.05 -11.93 -8.93
C SER A 416 5.94 -11.66 -10.45
N ASP A 417 7.05 -11.35 -11.13
CA ASP A 417 7.10 -11.32 -12.60
C ASP A 417 7.11 -12.75 -13.17
N PRO A 418 6.07 -13.21 -13.89
CA PRO A 418 5.97 -14.59 -14.34
C PRO A 418 6.79 -14.97 -15.60
N TYR A 419 7.57 -14.08 -16.24
CA TYR A 419 7.81 -14.18 -17.70
C TYR A 419 9.25 -14.12 -18.26
N GLY A 420 10.27 -14.65 -17.57
CA GLY A 420 11.69 -14.56 -17.97
C GLY A 420 12.04 -14.73 -19.47
N TRP A 421 11.51 -15.72 -20.18
CA TRP A 421 11.79 -15.93 -21.62
C TRP A 421 11.05 -14.97 -22.56
N TYR A 422 9.83 -14.57 -22.20
CA TYR A 422 9.07 -13.61 -23.00
C TYR A 422 9.67 -12.20 -22.88
N ILE A 423 10.11 -11.83 -21.68
CA ILE A 423 10.82 -10.57 -21.41
C ILE A 423 12.03 -10.43 -22.33
N TYR A 424 12.86 -11.48 -22.45
CA TYR A 424 13.98 -11.49 -23.40
C TYR A 424 13.54 -11.26 -24.85
N SER A 425 12.49 -11.95 -25.31
CA SER A 425 12.02 -11.78 -26.70
C SER A 425 11.59 -10.35 -26.99
N VAL A 426 10.92 -9.68 -26.05
CA VAL A 426 10.51 -8.28 -26.20
C VAL A 426 11.72 -7.34 -26.26
N PHE A 427 12.74 -7.55 -25.43
CA PHE A 427 13.97 -6.75 -25.49
C PHE A 427 14.74 -6.94 -26.79
N LYS A 428 14.76 -8.17 -27.33
CA LYS A 428 15.58 -8.47 -28.51
C LYS A 428 14.94 -8.07 -29.82
N VAL A 429 13.65 -8.37 -30.01
CA VAL A 429 12.98 -8.20 -31.31
C VAL A 429 11.88 -7.14 -31.29
N GLY A 430 11.64 -6.52 -30.13
CA GLY A 430 10.59 -5.55 -29.94
C GLY A 430 9.22 -6.19 -29.67
N SER A 431 8.28 -5.39 -29.17
CA SER A 431 6.91 -5.86 -28.93
C SER A 431 6.17 -6.00 -30.26
N ILE A 432 5.38 -7.06 -30.40
CA ILE A 432 4.48 -7.27 -31.56
C ILE A 432 3.55 -6.05 -31.77
N THR A 433 3.14 -5.38 -30.70
CA THR A 433 2.30 -4.16 -30.73
C THR A 433 3.04 -2.86 -31.08
N LEU A 434 4.38 -2.86 -31.09
CA LEU A 434 5.25 -1.74 -31.45
C LEU A 434 6.19 -2.15 -32.59
N SER A 435 5.74 -3.01 -33.50
CA SER A 435 6.55 -3.55 -34.60
C SER A 435 7.21 -2.44 -35.46
N TYR A 436 6.56 -1.28 -35.58
CA TYR A 436 7.06 -0.11 -36.33
C TYR A 436 8.19 0.67 -35.64
N GLU A 437 8.32 0.61 -34.30
CA GLU A 437 9.42 1.23 -33.53
C GLU A 437 10.47 0.21 -33.07
N SER A 438 10.27 -1.07 -33.42
CA SER A 438 11.13 -2.16 -32.95
C SER A 438 12.58 -2.02 -33.45
N GLU A 439 12.81 -1.39 -34.60
CA GLU A 439 14.18 -1.10 -35.07
C GLU A 439 14.93 -0.09 -34.18
N ARG A 440 14.22 0.79 -33.45
CA ARG A 440 14.83 1.80 -32.57
C ARG A 440 14.86 1.40 -31.09
N LEU A 441 13.84 0.66 -30.63
CA LEU A 441 13.66 0.32 -29.21
C LEU A 441 14.09 -1.10 -28.86
N ALA A 442 14.12 -2.01 -29.82
CA ALA A 442 14.68 -3.34 -29.57
C ALA A 442 16.20 -3.25 -29.48
N THR A 443 16.79 -4.24 -28.82
CA THR A 443 18.22 -4.48 -28.80
C THR A 443 18.48 -5.79 -29.55
N PRO A 444 18.54 -5.81 -30.90
CA PRO A 444 18.70 -7.05 -31.67
C PRO A 444 19.97 -7.84 -31.30
N SER A 445 20.99 -7.13 -30.83
CA SER A 445 22.25 -7.69 -30.32
C SER A 445 22.15 -8.31 -28.93
N ALA A 446 21.01 -8.15 -28.22
CA ALA A 446 20.80 -8.71 -26.90
C ALA A 446 20.92 -10.23 -26.91
N ARG A 447 21.52 -10.76 -25.85
CA ARG A 447 21.81 -12.17 -25.66
C ARG A 447 21.16 -12.63 -24.36
N PHE A 448 20.46 -13.75 -24.40
CA PHE A 448 19.83 -14.35 -23.24
C PHE A 448 20.87 -15.05 -22.37
N LEU A 449 21.07 -14.52 -21.16
CA LEU A 449 21.99 -15.07 -20.16
C LEU A 449 21.24 -15.84 -19.03
N GLY A 450 19.92 -15.69 -18.94
CA GLY A 450 19.08 -16.27 -17.89
C GLY A 450 19.13 -17.80 -17.83
N VAL A 451 18.41 -18.39 -16.88
CA VAL A 451 18.39 -19.84 -16.69
C VAL A 451 17.80 -20.53 -17.91
N MET A 452 18.61 -21.44 -18.47
CA MET A 452 18.27 -22.27 -19.61
C MET A 452 17.80 -23.64 -19.15
N MET A 453 17.02 -24.36 -19.94
CA MET A 453 16.62 -25.74 -19.62
C MET A 453 17.82 -26.67 -19.56
N THR A 454 18.80 -26.42 -20.41
CA THR A 454 20.07 -27.17 -20.41
C THR A 454 20.94 -26.85 -19.18
N ASP A 455 20.73 -25.73 -18.49
CA ASP A 455 21.34 -25.47 -17.18
C ASP A 455 20.76 -26.37 -16.09
N ILE A 456 19.47 -26.71 -16.21
CA ILE A 456 18.71 -27.47 -15.22
C ILE A 456 18.87 -28.98 -15.43
N PHE A 457 18.78 -29.42 -16.69
CA PHE A 457 18.70 -30.83 -17.05
C PHE A 457 19.93 -31.36 -17.80
N GLY A 458 20.82 -30.47 -18.23
CA GLY A 458 21.92 -30.81 -19.11
C GLY A 458 21.46 -31.03 -20.55
N SER A 459 22.41 -31.20 -21.46
CA SER A 459 22.17 -31.59 -22.84
C SER A 459 23.38 -32.28 -23.43
N GLN A 460 23.18 -33.51 -23.93
CA GLN A 460 24.21 -34.22 -24.69
C GLN A 460 24.55 -33.48 -25.99
N LYS A 461 23.54 -32.88 -26.65
CA LYS A 461 23.73 -32.12 -27.90
C LYS A 461 24.65 -30.91 -27.72
N LEU A 462 24.70 -30.33 -26.51
CA LEU A 462 25.57 -29.19 -26.18
C LEU A 462 26.78 -29.59 -25.33
N ASN A 463 26.98 -30.89 -25.08
CA ASN A 463 27.95 -31.42 -24.12
C ASN A 463 27.92 -30.66 -22.76
N LYS A 464 26.72 -30.32 -22.31
CA LYS A 464 26.48 -29.47 -21.14
C LYS A 464 25.95 -30.30 -19.98
N LYS A 465 26.62 -30.20 -18.83
CA LYS A 465 26.16 -30.83 -17.58
C LYS A 465 25.22 -29.89 -16.83
N PRO A 466 24.19 -30.41 -16.14
CA PRO A 466 23.32 -29.58 -15.31
C PRO A 466 24.09 -28.99 -14.12
N TYR A 467 23.72 -27.78 -13.71
CA TYR A 467 24.32 -27.13 -12.54
C TYR A 467 23.85 -27.73 -11.22
N LEU A 468 22.67 -28.34 -11.19
CA LEU A 468 22.12 -29.06 -10.04
C LEU A 468 22.11 -30.58 -10.32
N THR A 469 22.48 -31.37 -9.31
CA THR A 469 22.31 -32.82 -9.33
C THR A 469 20.83 -33.18 -9.34
N GLU A 470 20.51 -34.42 -9.70
CA GLU A 470 19.13 -34.89 -9.73
C GLU A 470 18.44 -34.81 -8.36
N ALA A 471 19.17 -35.07 -7.27
CA ALA A 471 18.64 -34.94 -5.92
C ALA A 471 18.36 -33.47 -5.54
N GLU A 472 19.30 -32.56 -5.84
CA GLU A 472 19.14 -31.13 -5.55
C GLU A 472 17.94 -30.54 -6.31
N ARG A 473 17.80 -30.84 -7.60
CA ARG A 473 16.75 -30.25 -8.44
C ARG A 473 15.35 -30.79 -8.14
N ARG A 474 15.19 -32.03 -7.62
CA ARG A 474 13.86 -32.58 -7.26
C ARG A 474 13.10 -31.69 -6.27
N ASN A 475 13.81 -30.97 -5.40
CA ASN A 475 13.21 -30.09 -4.39
C ASN A 475 12.66 -28.77 -4.97
N TYR A 476 13.04 -28.42 -6.21
CA TYR A 476 12.74 -27.12 -6.83
C TYR A 476 12.06 -27.24 -8.20
N ILE A 477 11.88 -28.48 -8.70
CA ILE A 477 11.21 -28.72 -9.98
C ILE A 477 9.74 -28.33 -9.87
N ILE A 478 9.33 -27.43 -10.76
CA ILE A 478 7.94 -27.05 -10.99
C ILE A 478 7.47 -27.79 -12.23
N LYS A 479 6.47 -28.66 -12.09
CA LYS A 479 5.85 -29.35 -13.23
C LYS A 479 5.19 -28.34 -14.18
N ALA A 480 5.42 -28.48 -15.48
CA ALA A 480 4.84 -27.63 -16.51
C ALA A 480 3.31 -27.79 -16.56
N LYS A 481 2.59 -26.67 -16.62
CA LYS A 481 1.14 -26.64 -16.82
C LYS A 481 0.81 -26.68 -18.31
N GLU A 482 -0.44 -27.00 -18.65
CA GLU A 482 -0.91 -27.01 -20.05
C GLU A 482 -0.68 -25.68 -20.78
N ARG A 483 -0.79 -24.55 -20.07
CA ARG A 483 -0.46 -23.22 -20.62
C ARG A 483 1.02 -23.10 -20.98
N ASP A 484 1.93 -23.65 -20.18
CA ASP A 484 3.36 -23.62 -20.45
C ASP A 484 3.69 -24.47 -21.69
N LYS A 485 3.06 -25.64 -21.82
CA LYS A 485 3.20 -26.52 -22.99
C LYS A 485 2.68 -25.86 -24.27
N LYS A 486 1.50 -25.25 -24.20
CA LYS A 486 0.91 -24.47 -25.30
C LYS A 486 1.84 -23.33 -25.71
N ARG A 487 2.40 -22.61 -24.73
CA ARG A 487 3.31 -21.49 -25.00
C ARG A 487 4.62 -21.95 -25.62
N ALA A 488 5.22 -23.05 -25.17
CA ALA A 488 6.42 -23.61 -25.80
C ALA A 488 6.18 -23.92 -27.28
N LYS A 489 5.02 -24.48 -27.62
CA LYS A 489 4.60 -24.72 -29.01
C LYS A 489 4.40 -23.42 -29.81
N GLU A 490 3.88 -22.37 -29.18
CA GLU A 490 3.79 -21.05 -29.81
C GLU A 490 5.18 -20.45 -30.09
N LEU A 491 6.13 -20.61 -29.16
CA LEU A 491 7.49 -20.08 -29.29
C LEU A 491 8.23 -20.68 -30.50
N GLU A 492 8.06 -21.97 -30.80
CA GLU A 492 8.66 -22.63 -31.97
C GLU A 492 8.29 -21.96 -33.31
N ASN A 493 7.10 -21.36 -33.39
CA ASN A 493 6.62 -20.70 -34.61
C ASN A 493 7.25 -19.33 -34.82
N TYR A 494 7.88 -18.74 -33.82
CA TYR A 494 8.55 -17.44 -33.96
C TYR A 494 9.93 -17.60 -34.58
N LYS A 495 10.20 -16.83 -35.64
CA LYS A 495 11.46 -16.88 -36.41
C LYS A 495 12.73 -16.80 -35.54
N TRP A 496 12.72 -15.99 -34.48
CA TRP A 496 13.88 -15.79 -33.60
C TRP A 496 14.10 -16.90 -32.56
N PHE A 497 13.13 -17.80 -32.35
CA PHE A 497 13.29 -19.01 -31.53
C PHE A 497 13.66 -20.24 -32.37
N GLN A 498 13.84 -20.09 -33.69
CA GLN A 498 14.20 -21.20 -34.59
C GLN A 498 15.71 -21.45 -34.69
N THR A 499 16.53 -20.69 -33.95
CA THR A 499 17.98 -20.94 -33.91
C THR A 499 18.27 -22.32 -33.31
N PRO A 500 19.38 -22.99 -33.70
CA PRO A 500 19.71 -24.32 -33.18
C PRO A 500 19.74 -24.39 -31.65
N ARG A 501 20.22 -23.32 -31.00
CA ARG A 501 20.33 -23.24 -29.54
C ARG A 501 18.95 -23.10 -28.89
N TRP A 502 18.07 -22.24 -29.40
CA TRP A 502 16.69 -22.12 -28.88
C TRP A 502 15.86 -23.38 -29.09
N LYS A 503 16.01 -24.06 -30.22
CA LYS A 503 15.35 -25.35 -30.47
C LYS A 503 15.73 -26.39 -29.42
N ILE A 504 17.01 -26.48 -29.06
CA ILE A 504 17.47 -27.40 -28.01
C ILE A 504 16.83 -27.05 -26.67
N GLU A 505 16.74 -25.78 -26.28
CA GLU A 505 16.09 -25.39 -25.02
C GLU A 505 14.61 -25.75 -24.98
N ILE A 506 13.89 -25.50 -26.08
CA ILE A 506 12.47 -25.79 -26.20
C ILE A 506 12.22 -27.31 -26.22
N ASP A 507 13.06 -28.07 -26.93
CA ASP A 507 13.00 -29.54 -26.96
C ASP A 507 13.20 -30.12 -25.55
N VAL A 508 14.21 -29.65 -24.81
CA VAL A 508 14.48 -30.12 -23.44
C VAL A 508 13.32 -29.75 -22.51
N PHE A 509 12.73 -28.55 -22.66
CA PHE A 509 11.52 -28.19 -21.91
C PHE A 509 10.36 -29.16 -22.21
N ARG A 510 10.12 -29.47 -23.49
CA ARG A 510 9.02 -30.35 -23.91
C ARG A 510 9.23 -31.80 -23.48
N GLU A 511 10.47 -32.28 -23.47
CA GLU A 511 10.79 -33.63 -23.01
C GLU A 511 10.63 -33.75 -21.48
N LYS A 512 11.13 -32.77 -20.73
CA LYS A 512 11.13 -32.84 -19.26
C LYS A 512 9.83 -32.37 -18.63
N GLU A 513 9.05 -31.56 -19.34
CA GLU A 513 7.80 -30.93 -18.87
C GLU A 513 7.93 -30.35 -17.46
N ALA A 514 9.07 -29.71 -17.18
CA ALA A 514 9.44 -29.20 -15.88
C ALA A 514 10.26 -27.93 -16.04
N LYS A 515 10.12 -27.00 -15.10
CA LYS A 515 10.85 -25.73 -15.03
C LYS A 515 11.31 -25.45 -13.61
N LEU A 516 12.14 -24.42 -13.45
CA LEU A 516 12.73 -24.03 -12.19
C LEU A 516 13.04 -22.53 -12.24
N GLU A 517 12.94 -21.85 -11.09
CA GLU A 517 13.26 -20.42 -10.95
C GLU A 517 14.76 -20.23 -10.65
N ILE A 518 15.34 -19.09 -11.02
CA ILE A 518 16.79 -18.84 -10.89
C ILE A 518 17.27 -18.92 -9.43
N GLU A 519 16.38 -18.58 -8.51
CA GLU A 519 16.51 -18.68 -7.06
C GLU A 519 16.85 -20.10 -6.61
N ALA A 520 16.45 -21.15 -7.34
CA ALA A 520 16.81 -22.50 -6.94
C ALA A 520 18.31 -22.81 -7.09
N LEU A 521 19.05 -22.03 -7.89
CA LEU A 521 20.51 -22.12 -7.95
C LEU A 521 21.17 -21.57 -6.68
N THR A 522 20.47 -20.77 -5.87
CA THR A 522 20.97 -20.32 -4.56
C THR A 522 21.03 -21.45 -3.52
N SER A 523 20.46 -22.63 -3.82
CA SER A 523 20.66 -23.85 -3.01
C SER A 523 22.12 -24.27 -2.88
N LYS A 524 23.00 -23.80 -3.79
CA LYS A 524 24.46 -23.97 -3.72
C LYS A 524 25.19 -22.85 -2.97
N GLY A 525 24.45 -21.98 -2.28
CA GLY A 525 24.94 -20.82 -1.55
C GLY A 525 24.57 -19.50 -2.23
N LEU A 526 24.35 -18.45 -1.43
CA LEU A 526 23.91 -17.12 -1.91
C LEU A 526 24.90 -16.47 -2.90
N VAL A 527 26.19 -16.78 -2.77
CA VAL A 527 27.26 -16.31 -3.67
C VAL A 527 27.39 -17.12 -4.95
N PHE A 528 26.82 -18.32 -5.05
CA PHE A 528 26.98 -19.18 -6.23
C PHE A 528 26.48 -18.51 -7.52
N LEU A 529 25.38 -17.76 -7.43
CA LEU A 529 24.81 -17.07 -8.59
C LEU A 529 25.76 -15.98 -9.12
N ALA A 530 26.30 -15.16 -8.21
CA ALA A 530 27.10 -13.98 -8.51
C ALA A 530 28.57 -14.32 -8.82
N ASP A 531 29.15 -15.30 -8.14
CA ASP A 531 30.59 -15.57 -8.19
C ASP A 531 30.95 -16.74 -9.10
N LYS A 532 29.97 -17.59 -9.43
CA LYS A 532 30.20 -18.79 -10.25
C LYS A 532 29.28 -18.87 -11.45
N TYR A 533 27.97 -18.98 -11.26
CA TYR A 533 27.02 -19.25 -12.34
C TYR A 533 27.03 -18.16 -13.42
N LEU A 534 26.81 -16.89 -13.08
CA LEU A 534 26.79 -15.82 -14.07
C LEU A 534 28.18 -15.54 -14.67
N PRO A 535 29.27 -15.42 -13.88
CA PRO A 535 30.61 -15.20 -14.42
C PRO A 535 31.08 -16.33 -15.35
N GLU A 536 30.83 -17.60 -15.00
CA GLU A 536 31.21 -18.74 -15.82
C GLU A 536 30.49 -18.67 -17.17
N LYS A 537 29.17 -18.46 -17.17
CA LYS A 537 28.38 -18.33 -18.41
C LYS A 537 28.86 -17.19 -19.29
N ILE A 538 29.22 -16.06 -18.71
CA ILE A 538 29.79 -14.93 -19.45
C ILE A 538 31.17 -15.28 -20.01
N SER A 539 32.05 -15.88 -19.19
CA SER A 539 33.42 -16.19 -19.60
C SER A 539 33.49 -17.21 -20.74
N VAL A 540 32.59 -18.19 -20.76
CA VAL A 540 32.59 -19.29 -21.75
C VAL A 540 31.64 -19.04 -22.94
N GLY A 541 30.99 -17.89 -23.01
CA GLY A 541 30.06 -17.63 -24.12
C GLY A 541 28.73 -18.35 -24.04
N ASP A 542 28.31 -18.77 -22.84
CA ASP A 542 27.09 -19.54 -22.63
C ASP A 542 25.85 -18.65 -22.50
N TRP A 543 25.54 -17.95 -23.60
CA TRP A 543 24.33 -17.16 -23.79
C TRP A 543 23.66 -17.51 -25.13
N ILE A 544 22.36 -17.28 -25.26
CA ILE A 544 21.64 -17.51 -26.52
C ILE A 544 21.44 -16.18 -27.24
N ALA A 545 21.93 -16.08 -28.47
CA ALA A 545 21.67 -14.94 -29.35
C ALA A 545 20.45 -15.19 -30.25
#